data_AF-A0A353W4F8-F1
#
_entry.id   AF-A0A353W4F8-F1
#
_cell.length_a   1.000
_cell.length_b   1.000
_cell.length_c   1.000
_cell.angle_alpha   90.00
_cell.angle_beta   90.00
_cell.angle_gamma   90.00
#
_symmetry.space_group_name_H-M   'P 1'
#
loop_
_entity.id
_entity.type
_entity.pdbx_description
1 polymer ?
#
loop_
_entity_poly.entity_id
_entity_poly.type
_entity_poly.pdbx_seq_one_letter_code
_entity_poly.pdbx_strand_id
1 'polypeptide(L)'
;MNKNRSQSQAILHIPLQEWQKITPDSCPLVAGVSFNRDPAIRRQIASLNQSSRIEILELVDGLQIRTFQHVGNVRIGNISISIQPKIDGVRFLSLLRYAFGWRKLEFFDPSILNLEENGFQEILIFQLLAEAKNILGRGLNRKYESIEENLQSPRGRIDFNRFAYNGGLSDASLFCRHYLRLENNLLNQTLLAGLKLGSLLTREMVLRAELRKISQILEQSVSIVKLTSSLIQNARLKINRLTAIYRPTLSIIEILLSSQGISFDSKEADIKLPGFLFDMNRFYQA
;
A
#
# COMPACT_ATOMS: atom_id res chain seq x y z
N MET A 1 0.80 11.55 -43.88
CA MET A 1 1.39 12.10 -42.63
C MET A 1 0.27 12.40 -41.65
N ASN A 2 -0.15 11.38 -40.88
CA ASN A 2 -1.24 11.48 -39.92
C ASN A 2 -0.77 12.15 -38.62
N LYS A 3 -1.26 13.37 -38.37
CA LYS A 3 -1.23 14.03 -37.06
C LYS A 3 -2.37 13.46 -36.20
N ASN A 4 -2.19 12.29 -35.59
CA ASN A 4 -3.01 11.91 -34.44
C ASN A 4 -2.43 12.60 -33.20
N ARG A 5 -2.86 13.84 -32.98
CA ARG A 5 -2.78 14.48 -31.67
C ARG A 5 -3.73 13.71 -30.74
N SER A 6 -3.18 12.84 -29.90
CA SER A 6 -3.86 12.32 -28.72
C SER A 6 -4.28 13.51 -27.85
N GLN A 7 -5.52 13.98 -28.00
CA GLN A 7 -6.10 14.93 -27.07
C GLN A 7 -6.14 14.26 -25.70
N SER A 8 -5.37 14.78 -24.76
CA SER A 8 -5.48 14.42 -23.35
C SER A 8 -6.88 14.83 -22.88
N GLN A 9 -7.84 13.90 -22.90
CA GLN A 9 -9.16 14.12 -22.33
C GLN A 9 -8.99 14.48 -20.86
N ALA A 10 -9.50 15.65 -20.47
CA ALA A 10 -9.50 16.09 -19.08
C ALA A 10 -10.25 15.07 -18.22
N ILE A 11 -9.67 14.72 -17.07
CA ILE A 11 -10.29 13.80 -16.13
C ILE A 11 -11.38 14.56 -15.39
N LEU A 12 -12.61 14.07 -15.45
CA LEU A 12 -13.72 14.63 -14.69
C LEU A 12 -13.65 14.13 -13.24
N HIS A 13 -13.51 15.05 -12.29
CA HIS A 13 -13.45 14.74 -10.88
C HIS A 13 -14.84 14.84 -10.25
N ILE A 14 -15.30 13.76 -9.62
CA ILE A 14 -16.63 13.68 -8.99
C ILE A 14 -16.44 13.41 -7.49
N PRO A 15 -16.54 14.44 -6.63
CA PRO A 15 -16.50 14.26 -5.19
C PRO A 15 -17.88 13.76 -4.68
N LEU A 16 -17.85 12.72 -3.84
CA LEU A 16 -19.00 12.10 -3.20
C LEU A 16 -18.66 11.81 -1.74
N GLN A 17 -19.68 11.63 -0.91
CA GLN A 17 -19.59 11.07 0.43
C GLN A 17 -20.02 9.60 0.43
N GLU A 18 -19.68 8.86 1.48
CA GLU A 18 -20.27 7.54 1.76
C GLU A 18 -21.81 7.63 1.86
N TRP A 19 -22.51 6.59 1.40
CA TRP A 19 -23.98 6.52 1.39
C TRP A 19 -24.69 7.68 0.67
N GLN A 20 -24.10 8.18 -0.42
CA GLN A 20 -24.65 9.23 -1.27
C GLN A 20 -25.14 8.65 -2.59
N LYS A 21 -26.23 9.20 -3.11
CA LYS A 21 -26.72 8.91 -4.47
C LYS A 21 -26.79 10.21 -5.26
N ILE A 22 -26.21 10.20 -6.46
CA ILE A 22 -26.33 11.29 -7.43
C ILE A 22 -26.90 10.75 -8.75
N THR A 23 -27.70 11.58 -9.39
CA THR A 23 -28.31 11.41 -10.72
C THR A 23 -28.10 12.69 -11.55
N PRO A 24 -28.29 12.64 -12.87
CA PRO A 24 -28.20 13.82 -13.74
C PRO A 24 -29.07 15.00 -13.26
N ASP A 25 -30.25 14.72 -12.71
CA ASP A 25 -31.17 15.75 -12.20
C ASP A 25 -30.65 16.44 -10.92
N SER A 26 -29.95 15.67 -10.07
CA SER A 26 -29.45 16.15 -8.77
C SER A 26 -28.07 16.80 -8.85
N CYS A 27 -27.28 16.47 -9.87
CA CYS A 27 -25.89 16.90 -9.98
C CYS A 27 -25.50 17.09 -11.44
N PRO A 28 -25.27 18.35 -11.89
CA PRO A 28 -24.89 18.64 -13.28
C PRO A 28 -23.58 17.99 -13.73
N LEU A 29 -22.70 17.61 -12.80
CA LEU A 29 -21.41 16.97 -13.11
C LEU A 29 -21.57 15.61 -13.79
N VAL A 30 -22.68 14.90 -13.55
CA VAL A 30 -22.93 13.59 -14.13
C VAL A 30 -23.91 13.63 -15.31
N ALA A 31 -24.46 14.81 -15.63
CA ALA A 31 -25.37 15.00 -16.76
C ALA A 31 -24.60 14.95 -18.09
N GLY A 32 -25.13 14.21 -19.06
CA GLY A 32 -24.53 14.03 -20.39
C GLY A 32 -23.23 13.21 -20.43
N VAL A 33 -22.75 12.72 -19.28
CA VAL A 33 -21.58 11.84 -19.22
C VAL A 33 -21.98 10.44 -19.67
N SER A 34 -21.27 9.89 -20.65
CA SER A 34 -21.44 8.52 -21.13
C SER A 34 -20.10 7.89 -21.43
N PHE A 35 -20.05 6.55 -21.42
CA PHE A 35 -18.83 5.79 -21.66
C PHE A 35 -18.73 5.29 -23.11
N ASN A 36 -19.52 5.86 -24.03
CA ASN A 36 -19.55 5.52 -25.45
C ASN A 36 -19.63 4.01 -25.75
N ARG A 37 -20.25 3.24 -24.83
CA ARG A 37 -20.37 1.77 -24.89
C ARG A 37 -19.05 1.00 -24.95
N ASP A 38 -17.95 1.54 -24.40
CA ASP A 38 -16.68 0.83 -24.32
C ASP A 38 -16.84 -0.49 -23.53
N PRO A 39 -16.55 -1.67 -24.15
CA PRO A 39 -16.72 -2.96 -23.49
C PRO A 39 -15.80 -3.14 -22.28
N ALA A 40 -14.62 -2.51 -22.24
CA ALA A 40 -13.72 -2.60 -21.10
C ALA A 40 -14.28 -1.85 -19.88
N ILE A 41 -14.82 -0.65 -20.10
CA ILE A 41 -15.44 0.18 -19.05
C ILE A 41 -16.71 -0.50 -18.53
N ARG A 42 -17.53 -1.11 -19.41
CA ARG A 42 -18.72 -1.85 -18.99
C ARG A 42 -18.41 -3.03 -18.08
N ARG A 43 -17.34 -3.78 -18.38
CA ARG A 43 -16.88 -4.87 -17.49
C ARG A 43 -16.39 -4.34 -16.15
N GLN A 44 -15.66 -3.21 -16.14
CA GLN A 44 -15.25 -2.53 -14.91
C GLN A 44 -16.45 -2.12 -14.05
N ILE A 45 -17.48 -1.51 -14.64
CA ILE A 45 -18.71 -1.11 -13.96
C ILE A 45 -19.48 -2.32 -13.43
N ALA A 46 -19.67 -3.37 -14.24
CA ALA A 46 -20.35 -4.58 -13.81
C ALA A 46 -19.68 -5.23 -12.60
N SER A 47 -18.35 -5.24 -12.60
CA SER A 47 -17.53 -5.77 -11.53
C SER A 47 -17.65 -4.94 -10.23
N LEU A 48 -17.63 -3.61 -10.34
CA LEU A 48 -17.89 -2.71 -9.21
C LEU A 48 -19.29 -2.91 -8.64
N ASN A 49 -20.31 -3.00 -9.49
CA ASN A 49 -21.70 -3.21 -9.07
C ASN A 49 -21.86 -4.56 -8.35
N GLN A 50 -21.23 -5.64 -8.84
CA GLN A 50 -21.25 -6.95 -8.18
C GLN A 50 -20.60 -6.92 -6.80
N SER A 51 -19.56 -6.11 -6.62
CA SER A 51 -18.85 -5.98 -5.34
C SER A 51 -19.61 -5.21 -4.26
N SER A 52 -20.72 -4.54 -4.62
CA SER A 52 -21.49 -3.65 -3.74
C SER A 52 -20.64 -2.57 -3.05
N ARG A 53 -19.51 -2.19 -3.65
CA ARG A 53 -18.64 -1.11 -3.13
C ARG A 53 -19.07 0.27 -3.61
N ILE A 54 -19.41 0.35 -4.89
CA ILE A 54 -20.01 1.49 -5.57
C ILE A 54 -20.92 0.95 -6.67
N GLU A 55 -22.06 1.59 -6.88
CA GLU A 55 -22.96 1.29 -7.99
C GLU A 55 -22.95 2.42 -9.00
N ILE A 56 -22.70 2.07 -10.26
CA ILE A 56 -22.70 3.02 -11.38
C ILE A 56 -23.65 2.49 -12.45
N LEU A 57 -24.59 3.33 -12.86
CA LEU A 57 -25.56 3.05 -13.91
C LEU A 57 -25.45 4.13 -14.98
N GLU A 58 -25.35 3.69 -16.24
CA GLU A 58 -25.40 4.58 -17.41
C GLU A 58 -26.87 4.78 -17.79
N LEU A 59 -27.37 6.01 -17.65
CA LEU A 59 -28.71 6.43 -18.04
C LEU A 59 -28.67 7.11 -19.42
N VAL A 60 -29.84 7.40 -19.99
CA VAL A 60 -29.93 8.13 -21.28
C VAL A 60 -29.34 9.54 -21.16
N ASP A 61 -29.62 10.21 -20.03
CA ASP A 61 -29.27 11.62 -19.81
C ASP A 61 -27.98 11.82 -18.98
N GLY A 62 -27.23 10.75 -18.70
CA GLY A 62 -25.97 10.82 -17.96
C GLY A 62 -25.70 9.60 -17.07
N LEU A 63 -24.97 9.81 -15.96
CA LEU A 63 -24.65 8.75 -15.01
C LEU A 63 -25.43 8.86 -13.71
N GLN A 64 -25.86 7.72 -13.18
CA GLN A 64 -26.26 7.57 -11.78
C GLN A 64 -25.15 6.89 -11.01
N ILE A 65 -24.72 7.48 -9.89
CA ILE A 65 -23.70 6.94 -9.02
C ILE A 65 -24.25 6.84 -7.60
N ARG A 66 -24.15 5.65 -7.00
CA ARG A 66 -24.52 5.40 -5.60
C ARG A 66 -23.32 4.81 -4.86
N THR A 67 -22.95 5.44 -3.76
CA THR A 67 -21.89 5.00 -2.85
C THR A 67 -22.48 4.31 -1.63
N PHE A 68 -21.68 3.45 -0.97
CA PHE A 68 -22.06 2.73 0.24
C PHE A 68 -21.07 3.04 1.37
N GLN A 69 -20.63 2.04 2.14
CA GLN A 69 -19.67 2.17 3.25
C GLN A 69 -18.20 2.31 2.84
N HIS A 70 -17.90 2.41 1.53
CA HIS A 70 -16.53 2.40 1.06
C HIS A 70 -16.03 3.82 0.79
N VAL A 71 -14.84 4.16 1.30
CA VAL A 71 -14.18 5.46 1.11
C VAL A 71 -12.87 5.31 0.34
N GLY A 72 -12.49 6.32 -0.43
CA GLY A 72 -11.28 6.32 -1.25
C GLY A 72 -11.49 6.88 -2.65
N ASN A 73 -10.67 6.48 -3.61
CA ASN A 73 -10.65 7.03 -4.96
C ASN A 73 -10.73 5.93 -6.01
N VAL A 74 -11.64 6.03 -6.99
CA VAL A 74 -11.75 5.08 -8.11
C VAL A 74 -11.69 5.82 -9.42
N ARG A 75 -10.96 5.28 -10.39
CA ARG A 75 -10.90 5.81 -11.75
C ARG A 75 -11.52 4.84 -12.75
N ILE A 76 -12.39 5.35 -13.60
CA ILE A 76 -13.08 4.59 -14.64
C ILE A 76 -13.06 5.44 -15.91
N GLY A 77 -12.33 4.99 -16.94
CA GLY A 77 -12.12 5.79 -18.14
C GLY A 77 -11.59 7.19 -17.85
N ASN A 78 -12.39 8.20 -18.22
CA ASN A 78 -12.12 9.62 -18.02
C ASN A 78 -12.71 10.22 -16.73
N ILE A 79 -13.39 9.43 -15.89
CA ILE A 79 -13.90 9.91 -14.60
C ILE A 79 -13.04 9.44 -13.43
N SER A 80 -12.86 10.30 -12.43
CA SER A 80 -12.28 9.98 -11.14
C SER A 80 -13.29 10.29 -10.04
N ILE A 81 -13.77 9.26 -9.37
CA ILE A 81 -14.71 9.37 -8.25
C ILE A 81 -13.90 9.39 -6.96
N SER A 82 -14.11 10.38 -6.11
CA SER A 82 -13.55 10.44 -4.76
C SER A 82 -14.69 10.30 -3.76
N ILE A 83 -14.63 9.30 -2.89
CA ILE A 83 -15.61 9.02 -1.85
C ILE A 83 -15.00 9.34 -0.49
N GLN A 84 -15.56 10.34 0.18
CA GLN A 84 -15.10 10.80 1.48
C GLN A 84 -15.94 10.22 2.63
N PRO A 85 -15.34 9.94 3.80
CA PRO A 85 -16.11 9.61 5.00
C PRO A 85 -17.00 10.80 5.41
N LYS A 86 -18.10 10.53 6.11
CA LYS A 86 -18.96 11.59 6.68
C LYS A 86 -18.29 12.37 7.83
N ILE A 87 -17.17 11.88 8.31
CA ILE A 87 -16.36 12.49 9.37
C ILE A 87 -15.22 13.27 8.71
N ASP A 88 -14.91 14.47 9.21
CA ASP A 88 -13.77 15.25 8.67
C ASP A 88 -12.43 14.50 8.78
N GLY A 89 -11.47 14.90 7.95
CA GLY A 89 -10.18 14.19 7.84
C GLY A 89 -9.39 14.15 9.15
N VAL A 90 -9.48 15.19 9.99
CA VAL A 90 -8.73 15.29 11.25
C VAL A 90 -9.32 14.38 12.34
N ARG A 91 -10.64 14.39 12.54
CA ARG A 91 -11.30 13.47 13.48
C ARG A 91 -11.17 12.04 12.98
N PHE A 92 -11.30 11.81 11.67
CA PHE A 92 -11.13 10.49 11.09
C PHE A 92 -9.72 9.93 11.31
N LEU A 93 -8.66 10.70 11.07
CA LEU A 93 -7.28 10.29 11.39
C LEU A 93 -7.09 9.99 12.87
N SER A 94 -7.71 10.79 13.74
CA SER A 94 -7.66 10.57 15.19
C SER A 94 -8.33 9.24 15.59
N LEU A 95 -9.48 8.93 15.00
CA LEU A 95 -10.19 7.67 15.24
C LEU A 95 -9.45 6.47 14.63
N LEU A 96 -8.85 6.61 13.44
CA LEU A 96 -7.99 5.58 12.85
C LEU A 96 -6.81 5.24 13.75
N ARG A 97 -6.15 6.26 14.30
CA ARG A 97 -5.06 6.05 15.24
C ARG A 97 -5.53 5.33 16.49
N TYR A 98 -6.71 5.66 16.99
CA TYR A 98 -7.30 4.98 18.13
C TYR A 98 -7.61 3.51 17.82
N ALA A 99 -8.41 3.25 16.78
CA ALA A 99 -8.87 1.90 16.42
C ALA A 99 -7.72 0.94 16.12
N PHE A 100 -6.68 1.41 15.42
CA PHE A 100 -5.53 0.57 15.05
C PHE A 100 -4.32 0.69 15.99
N GLY A 101 -4.45 1.43 17.09
CA GLY A 101 -3.37 1.65 18.07
C GLY A 101 -2.13 2.34 17.47
N TRP A 102 -2.31 3.23 16.50
CA TRP A 102 -1.22 3.98 15.89
C TRP A 102 -0.83 5.18 16.74
N ARG A 103 0.44 5.59 16.65
CA ARG A 103 0.92 6.72 17.44
C ARG A 103 0.29 8.03 16.96
N LYS A 104 0.10 8.96 17.90
CA LYS A 104 -0.12 10.37 17.56
C LYS A 104 1.18 10.96 17.00
N LEU A 105 1.03 11.78 15.97
CA LEU A 105 2.12 12.54 15.38
C LEU A 105 2.11 13.93 16.03
N GLU A 106 3.19 14.27 16.74
CA GLU A 106 3.32 15.54 17.47
C GLU A 106 3.56 16.72 16.52
N PHE A 107 4.26 16.49 15.41
CA PHE A 107 4.53 17.48 14.36
C PHE A 107 3.50 17.37 13.23
N PHE A 108 2.22 17.53 13.57
CA PHE A 108 1.14 17.46 12.59
C PHE A 108 0.47 18.82 12.49
N ASP A 109 0.73 19.52 11.38
CA ASP A 109 -0.09 20.66 10.97
C ASP A 109 -1.11 20.16 9.95
N PRO A 110 -2.41 20.08 10.30
CA PRO A 110 -3.47 19.66 9.39
C PRO A 110 -3.54 20.49 8.12
N SER A 111 -3.07 21.74 8.15
CA SER A 111 -3.08 22.66 7.02
C SER A 111 -2.05 22.31 5.94
N ILE A 112 -0.93 21.66 6.30
CA ILE A 112 0.13 21.27 5.36
C ILE A 112 -0.34 20.14 4.42
N LEU A 113 -1.31 19.35 4.86
CA LEU A 113 -1.77 18.16 4.14
C LEU A 113 -3.10 18.35 3.44
N ASN A 114 -3.77 19.52 3.48
CA ASN A 114 -5.14 19.70 2.94
C ASN A 114 -5.96 18.41 3.08
N LEU A 115 -6.06 17.87 4.30
CA LEU A 115 -6.61 16.51 4.54
C LEU A 115 -8.06 16.35 4.07
N GLU A 116 -8.74 17.48 3.82
CA GLU A 116 -10.08 17.54 3.23
C GLU A 116 -10.06 17.35 1.71
N GLU A 117 -8.99 17.75 1.01
CA GLU A 117 -8.77 17.50 -0.42
C GLU A 117 -8.04 16.18 -0.67
N ASN A 118 -7.14 15.81 0.24
CA ASN A 118 -6.34 14.61 0.15
C ASN A 118 -7.14 13.39 0.62
N GLY A 119 -7.33 12.43 -0.29
CA GLY A 119 -8.12 11.25 -0.04
C GLY A 119 -7.58 10.40 1.13
N PHE A 120 -8.42 9.50 1.63
CA PHE A 120 -8.05 8.59 2.73
C PHE A 120 -6.75 7.80 2.47
N GLN A 121 -6.45 7.50 1.21
CA GLN A 121 -5.20 6.87 0.80
C GLN A 121 -3.97 7.69 1.21
N GLU A 122 -3.97 9.00 0.97
CA GLU A 122 -2.87 9.91 1.29
C GLU A 122 -2.63 9.98 2.80
N ILE A 123 -3.70 9.98 3.60
CA ILE A 123 -3.64 9.96 5.07
C ILE A 123 -2.89 8.72 5.57
N LEU A 124 -3.23 7.54 5.03
CA LEU A 124 -2.55 6.29 5.38
C LEU A 124 -1.07 6.31 4.99
N ILE A 125 -0.76 6.78 3.79
CA ILE A 125 0.62 6.85 3.30
C ILE A 125 1.45 7.83 4.13
N PHE A 126 0.85 8.92 4.58
CA PHE A 126 1.51 9.85 5.49
C PHE A 126 1.80 9.20 6.84
N GLN A 127 0.82 8.50 7.44
CA GLN A 127 1.04 7.76 8.68
C GLN A 127 2.13 6.68 8.49
N LEU A 128 2.14 5.98 7.34
CA LEU A 128 3.17 5.00 7.01
C LEU A 128 4.57 5.63 7.02
N LEU A 129 4.72 6.79 6.37
CA LEU A 129 5.99 7.52 6.33
C LEU A 129 6.46 7.89 7.74
N ALA A 130 5.55 8.38 8.58
CA ALA A 130 5.88 8.80 9.94
C ALA A 130 6.32 7.62 10.82
N GLU A 131 5.64 6.47 10.71
CA GLU A 131 6.03 5.25 11.42
C GLU A 131 7.35 4.68 10.90
N ALA A 132 7.62 4.77 9.59
CA ALA A 132 8.91 4.36 9.02
C ALA A 132 10.07 5.25 9.50
N LYS A 133 9.87 6.58 9.55
CA LYS A 133 10.84 7.52 10.14
C LYS A 133 11.13 7.20 11.60
N ASN A 134 10.11 6.83 12.36
CA ASN A 134 10.25 6.43 13.75
C ASN A 134 11.09 5.14 13.90
N ILE A 135 10.80 4.12 13.09
CA ILE A 135 11.58 2.88 13.10
C ILE A 135 13.04 3.17 12.73
N LEU A 136 13.29 3.96 11.69
CA LEU A 136 14.63 4.37 11.30
C LEU A 136 15.36 5.15 12.39
N GLY A 137 14.69 6.12 13.03
CA GLY A 137 15.26 6.93 14.10
C GLY A 137 15.68 6.12 15.33
N ARG A 138 15.08 4.95 15.54
CA ARG A 138 15.48 4.01 16.61
C ARG A 138 16.50 2.95 16.16
N GLY A 139 16.80 2.89 14.86
CA GLY A 139 17.60 1.85 14.23
C GLY A 139 16.77 0.64 13.80
N LEU A 140 17.08 0.11 12.61
CA LEU A 140 16.42 -1.07 12.07
C LEU A 140 16.66 -2.28 12.97
N ASN A 141 15.62 -3.10 13.16
CA ASN A 141 15.76 -4.36 13.87
C ASN A 141 16.79 -5.25 13.17
N ARG A 142 17.74 -5.80 13.93
CA ARG A 142 18.76 -6.74 13.43
C ARG A 142 18.54 -8.14 13.99
N LYS A 143 18.76 -9.16 13.17
CA LYS A 143 18.69 -10.57 13.59
C LYS A 143 20.01 -11.27 13.29
N TYR A 144 20.34 -12.26 14.13
CA TYR A 144 21.45 -13.16 13.87
C TYR A 144 20.99 -14.21 12.86
N GLU A 145 21.60 -14.20 11.69
CA GLU A 145 21.41 -15.20 10.64
C GLU A 145 22.63 -16.10 10.57
N SER A 146 22.40 -17.41 10.47
CA SER A 146 23.47 -18.41 10.33
C SER A 146 23.95 -18.43 8.89
N ILE A 147 25.24 -18.23 8.67
CA ILE A 147 25.89 -18.32 7.37
C ILE A 147 26.89 -19.47 7.42
N GLU A 148 26.87 -20.26 6.36
CA GLU A 148 27.75 -21.41 6.18
C GLU A 148 28.53 -21.22 4.89
N GLU A 149 29.84 -21.04 5.00
CA GLU A 149 30.70 -20.77 3.85
C GLU A 149 32.14 -21.20 4.12
N ASN A 150 32.93 -21.33 3.06
CA ASN A 150 34.37 -21.57 3.17
C ASN A 150 35.09 -20.24 3.41
N LEU A 151 35.79 -20.12 4.53
CA LEU A 151 36.51 -18.92 4.92
C LEU A 151 38.02 -19.17 4.91
N GLN A 152 38.78 -18.28 4.27
CA GLN A 152 40.24 -18.27 4.35
C GLN A 152 40.74 -17.83 5.74
N SER A 153 39.98 -16.94 6.40
CA SER A 153 40.20 -16.54 7.79
C SER A 153 39.05 -17.09 8.63
N PRO A 154 39.21 -18.24 9.32
CA PRO A 154 38.13 -18.94 10.00
C PRO A 154 37.48 -18.08 11.07
N ARG A 155 36.15 -18.07 11.09
CA ARG A 155 35.34 -17.36 12.09
C ARG A 155 34.11 -18.19 12.44
N GLY A 156 33.68 -18.12 13.70
CA GLY A 156 32.59 -18.96 14.18
C GLY A 156 33.01 -20.41 14.40
N ARG A 157 32.12 -21.35 14.07
CA ARG A 157 32.33 -22.79 14.30
C ARG A 157 32.83 -23.45 13.03
N ILE A 158 34.03 -24.04 13.09
CA ILE A 158 34.58 -24.86 12.01
C ILE A 158 33.85 -26.22 11.97
N ASP A 159 33.48 -26.69 10.78
CA ASP A 159 32.94 -28.03 10.59
C ASP A 159 34.08 -29.03 10.28
N PHE A 160 34.63 -29.60 11.36
CA PHE A 160 35.70 -30.59 11.26
C PHE A 160 35.26 -31.90 10.60
N ASN A 161 33.97 -32.24 10.63
CA ASN A 161 33.47 -33.46 9.99
C ASN A 161 33.54 -33.30 8.47
N ARG A 162 33.08 -32.15 7.96
CA ARG A 162 33.17 -31.83 6.53
C ARG A 162 34.61 -31.67 6.08
N PHE A 163 35.46 -31.10 6.92
CA PHE A 163 36.91 -31.01 6.67
C PHE A 163 37.56 -32.39 6.52
N ALA A 164 37.30 -33.31 7.46
CA ALA A 164 37.85 -34.66 7.41
C ALA A 164 37.34 -35.46 6.20
N TYR A 165 36.05 -35.33 5.87
CA TYR A 165 35.45 -35.98 4.69
C TYR A 165 36.10 -35.53 3.37
N ASN A 166 36.50 -34.26 3.27
CA ASN A 166 37.14 -33.69 2.08
C ASN A 166 38.64 -34.01 1.98
N GLY A 167 39.18 -34.91 2.81
CA GLY A 167 40.59 -35.30 2.78
C GLY A 167 41.54 -34.29 3.43
N GLY A 168 41.02 -33.34 4.23
CA GLY A 168 41.81 -32.33 4.92
C GLY A 168 42.03 -31.06 4.10
N LEU A 169 43.21 -30.44 4.23
CA LEU A 169 43.56 -29.17 3.59
C LEU A 169 43.88 -29.37 2.10
N SER A 170 42.84 -29.33 1.26
CA SER A 170 42.98 -29.27 -0.20
C SER A 170 42.96 -27.84 -0.74
N ASP A 171 42.39 -26.89 0.00
CA ASP A 171 42.35 -25.47 -0.31
C ASP A 171 42.62 -24.64 0.96
N ALA A 172 43.07 -23.39 0.81
CA ALA A 172 43.40 -22.49 1.91
C ALA A 172 42.15 -21.88 2.59
N SER A 173 41.07 -22.66 2.69
CA SER A 173 39.80 -22.27 3.27
C SER A 173 39.20 -23.37 4.13
N LEU A 174 38.47 -22.99 5.19
CA LEU A 174 37.77 -23.92 6.07
C LEU A 174 36.27 -23.65 6.04
N PHE A 175 35.47 -24.71 5.93
CA PHE A 175 34.02 -24.60 6.03
C PHE A 175 33.62 -24.21 7.46
N CYS A 176 33.02 -23.04 7.60
CA CYS A 176 32.66 -22.44 8.87
C CYS A 176 31.17 -22.07 8.90
N ARG A 177 30.51 -22.36 10.03
CA ARG A 177 29.20 -21.80 10.37
C ARG A 177 29.40 -20.63 11.33
N HIS A 178 29.02 -19.42 10.92
CA HIS A 178 29.08 -18.21 11.74
C HIS A 178 27.76 -17.44 11.70
N TYR A 179 27.63 -16.44 12.58
CA TYR A 179 26.38 -15.69 12.74
C TYR A 179 26.60 -14.20 12.49
N LEU A 180 25.97 -13.67 11.45
CA LEU A 180 25.98 -12.24 11.18
C LEU A 180 24.72 -11.57 11.71
N ARG A 181 24.89 -10.39 12.31
CA ARG A 181 23.79 -9.57 12.80
C ARG A 181 23.30 -8.64 11.68
N LEU A 182 22.32 -9.09 10.91
CA LEU A 182 21.86 -8.44 9.69
C LEU A 182 20.53 -7.69 9.88
N GLU A 183 20.39 -6.58 9.14
CA GLU A 183 19.13 -5.83 9.02
C GLU A 183 18.18 -6.49 8.02
N ASN A 184 18.68 -7.34 7.13
CA ASN A 184 17.89 -8.05 6.14
C ASN A 184 17.03 -9.16 6.79
N ASN A 185 15.86 -8.78 7.30
CA ASN A 185 14.89 -9.70 7.87
C ASN A 185 13.47 -9.36 7.41
N LEU A 186 12.55 -10.30 7.61
CA LEU A 186 11.18 -10.22 7.12
C LEU A 186 10.44 -8.91 7.49
N LEU A 187 10.66 -8.37 8.69
CA LEU A 187 10.00 -7.13 9.12
C LEU A 187 10.48 -5.93 8.30
N ASN A 188 11.80 -5.82 8.10
CA ASN A 188 12.41 -4.75 7.32
C ASN A 188 12.11 -4.90 5.83
N GLN A 189 12.12 -6.13 5.31
CA GLN A 189 11.75 -6.42 3.92
C GLN A 189 10.28 -6.02 3.65
N THR A 190 9.38 -6.33 4.58
CA THR A 190 7.96 -5.95 4.45
C THR A 190 7.78 -4.44 4.54
N LEU A 191 8.50 -3.77 5.46
CA LEU A 191 8.52 -2.31 5.55
C LEU A 191 8.98 -1.67 4.24
N LEU A 192 10.10 -2.11 3.68
CA LEU A 192 10.62 -1.62 2.40
C LEU A 192 9.61 -1.82 1.27
N ALA A 193 9.03 -3.02 1.16
CA ALA A 193 8.02 -3.32 0.15
C ALA A 193 6.77 -2.44 0.29
N GLY A 194 6.34 -2.18 1.53
CA GLY A 194 5.23 -1.27 1.83
C GLY A 194 5.52 0.20 1.52
N LEU A 195 6.73 0.68 1.77
CA LEU A 195 7.14 2.04 1.42
C LEU A 195 7.17 2.24 -0.10
N LYS A 196 7.67 1.24 -0.85
CA LYS A 196 7.60 1.25 -2.31
C LYS A 196 6.15 1.28 -2.79
N LEU A 197 5.26 0.49 -2.20
CA LEU A 197 3.81 0.56 -2.48
C LEU A 197 3.27 1.97 -2.25
N GLY A 198 3.52 2.57 -1.09
CA GLY A 198 3.08 3.94 -0.79
C GLY A 198 3.58 4.95 -1.81
N SER A 199 4.83 4.82 -2.26
CA SER A 199 5.42 5.71 -3.28
C SER A 199 4.76 5.59 -4.66
N LEU A 200 4.18 4.42 -4.98
CA LEU A 200 3.43 4.18 -6.20
C LEU A 200 2.00 4.71 -6.11
N LEU A 201 1.38 4.61 -4.93
CA LEU A 201 -0.01 4.98 -4.70
C LEU A 201 -0.21 6.49 -4.54
N THR A 202 0.70 7.17 -3.83
CA THR A 202 0.53 8.58 -3.50
C THR A 202 0.47 9.46 -4.74
N ARG A 203 -0.39 10.48 -4.73
CA ARG A 203 -0.44 11.54 -5.74
C ARG A 203 0.52 12.70 -5.40
N GLU A 204 0.76 12.91 -4.11
CA GLU A 204 1.59 14.00 -3.57
C GLU A 204 3.08 13.82 -3.87
N MET A 205 3.67 14.82 -4.55
CA MET A 205 5.06 14.77 -4.99
C MET A 205 6.04 14.76 -3.81
N VAL A 206 5.78 15.58 -2.78
CA VAL A 206 6.61 15.67 -1.57
C VAL A 206 6.60 14.35 -0.81
N LEU A 207 5.41 13.78 -0.60
CA LEU A 207 5.25 12.49 0.09
C LEU A 207 5.94 11.36 -0.69
N ARG A 208 5.82 11.36 -2.03
CA ARG A 208 6.51 10.41 -2.90
C ARG A 208 8.02 10.49 -2.77
N ALA A 209 8.58 11.71 -2.77
CA ALA A 209 10.02 11.92 -2.65
C ALA A 209 10.56 11.40 -1.31
N GLU A 210 9.87 11.70 -0.21
CA GLU A 210 10.26 11.24 1.13
C GLU A 210 10.18 9.72 1.28
N LEU A 211 9.15 9.06 0.75
CA LEU A 211 9.05 7.60 0.76
C LEU A 211 10.18 6.94 -0.04
N ARG A 212 10.52 7.50 -1.21
CA ARG A 212 11.62 7.00 -2.04
C ARG A 212 12.97 7.17 -1.33
N LYS A 213 13.21 8.33 -0.71
CA LYS A 213 14.41 8.59 0.08
C LYS A 213 14.60 7.55 1.18
N ILE A 214 13.55 7.28 1.97
CA ILE A 214 13.61 6.25 3.01
C ILE A 214 13.81 4.86 2.42
N SER A 215 13.11 4.53 1.33
CA SER A 215 13.28 3.23 0.65
C SER A 215 14.73 3.02 0.21
N GLN A 216 15.37 4.04 -0.37
CA GLN A 216 16.77 3.99 -0.76
C GLN A 216 17.74 3.77 0.40
N ILE A 217 17.46 4.36 1.58
CA ILE A 217 18.25 4.10 2.79
C ILE A 217 18.13 2.64 3.20
N LEU A 218 16.91 2.08 3.23
CA LEU A 218 16.68 0.67 3.58
C LEU A 218 17.32 -0.29 2.57
N GLU A 219 17.31 0.04 1.28
CA GLU A 219 17.89 -0.78 0.20
C GLU A 219 19.40 -1.01 0.35
N GLN A 220 20.11 -0.21 1.14
CA GLN A 220 21.53 -0.41 1.41
C GLN A 220 21.82 -1.72 2.18
N SER A 221 20.87 -2.21 2.97
CA SER A 221 21.05 -3.36 3.87
C SER A 221 19.89 -4.36 3.86
N VAL A 222 18.80 -4.06 3.16
CA VAL A 222 17.57 -4.86 3.12
C VAL A 222 17.22 -5.21 1.68
N SER A 223 17.00 -6.49 1.41
CA SER A 223 16.62 -6.97 0.08
C SER A 223 15.18 -6.61 -0.26
N ILE A 224 14.93 -6.27 -1.52
CA ILE A 224 13.59 -6.01 -2.05
C ILE A 224 12.86 -7.35 -2.23
N VAL A 225 11.62 -7.41 -1.75
CA VAL A 225 10.73 -8.57 -1.92
C VAL A 225 9.39 -8.11 -2.51
N LYS A 226 8.69 -9.03 -3.18
CA LYS A 226 7.33 -8.77 -3.66
C LYS A 226 6.39 -8.66 -2.47
N LEU A 227 5.64 -7.56 -2.38
CA LEU A 227 4.60 -7.41 -1.35
C LEU A 227 3.42 -8.33 -1.64
N THR A 228 3.07 -9.19 -0.68
CA THR A 228 1.91 -10.08 -0.73
C THR A 228 1.21 -10.12 0.63
N SER A 229 -0.06 -10.51 0.66
CA SER A 229 -0.80 -10.68 1.92
C SER A 229 -0.12 -11.72 2.84
N SER A 230 0.42 -12.80 2.26
CA SER A 230 1.17 -13.82 3.00
C SER A 230 2.47 -13.27 3.61
N LEU A 231 3.18 -12.38 2.91
CA LEU A 231 4.37 -11.72 3.44
C LEU A 231 4.03 -10.92 4.71
N ILE A 232 2.95 -10.13 4.66
CA ILE A 232 2.51 -9.30 5.79
C ILE A 232 2.07 -10.16 6.97
N GLN A 233 1.31 -11.23 6.73
CA GLN A 233 0.90 -12.17 7.78
C GLN A 233 2.11 -12.83 8.44
N ASN A 234 3.06 -13.33 7.64
CA ASN A 234 4.29 -13.93 8.15
C ASN A 234 5.12 -12.91 8.96
N ALA A 235 5.19 -11.66 8.51
CA ALA A 235 5.87 -10.58 9.23
C ALA A 235 5.20 -10.32 10.59
N ARG A 236 3.87 -10.29 10.64
CA ARG A 236 3.10 -10.14 11.89
C ARG A 236 3.37 -11.26 12.89
N LEU A 237 3.45 -12.50 12.44
CA LEU A 237 3.78 -13.64 13.30
C LEU A 237 5.19 -13.54 13.91
N LYS A 238 6.10 -12.77 13.30
CA LYS A 238 7.46 -12.52 13.81
C LYS A 238 7.54 -11.33 14.78
N ILE A 239 6.44 -10.64 15.05
CA ILE A 239 6.41 -9.54 16.00
C ILE A 239 6.51 -10.08 17.43
N ASN A 240 7.39 -9.49 18.22
CA ASN A 240 7.51 -9.75 19.65
C ASN A 240 7.63 -8.41 20.40
N ARG A 241 7.90 -8.47 21.71
CA ARG A 241 8.05 -7.27 22.56
C ARG A 241 9.10 -6.29 22.02
N LEU A 242 10.20 -6.78 21.42
CA LEU A 242 11.29 -5.96 20.91
C LEU A 242 10.96 -5.31 19.55
N THR A 243 10.07 -5.93 18.77
CA THR A 243 9.68 -5.46 17.43
C THR A 243 8.25 -4.94 17.36
N ALA A 244 7.61 -4.68 18.51
CA ALA A 244 6.24 -4.20 18.60
C ALA A 244 6.00 -2.89 17.81
N ILE A 245 7.05 -2.08 17.63
CA ILE A 245 7.02 -0.83 16.84
C ILE A 245 6.70 -1.05 15.35
N TYR A 246 6.83 -2.26 14.82
CA TYR A 246 6.47 -2.57 13.43
C TYR A 246 4.97 -2.82 13.24
N ARG A 247 4.18 -2.97 14.34
CA ARG A 247 2.74 -3.26 14.24
C ARG A 247 1.98 -2.19 13.44
N PRO A 248 2.13 -0.88 13.70
CA PRO A 248 1.40 0.16 12.96
C PRO A 248 1.71 0.13 11.47
N THR A 249 3.01 0.06 11.11
CA THR A 249 3.48 0.00 9.73
C THR A 249 2.90 -1.21 9.00
N LEU A 250 2.95 -2.39 9.61
CA LEU A 250 2.38 -3.60 8.99
C LEU A 250 0.86 -3.52 8.82
N SER A 251 0.13 -2.92 9.77
CA SER A 251 -1.30 -2.70 9.63
C SER A 251 -1.64 -1.70 8.53
N ILE A 252 -0.90 -0.60 8.42
CA ILE A 252 -1.09 0.37 7.34
C ILE A 252 -0.78 -0.25 5.98
N ILE A 253 0.31 -1.01 5.87
CA ILE A 253 0.68 -1.70 4.63
C ILE A 253 -0.39 -2.72 4.24
N GLU A 254 -0.96 -3.44 5.20
CA GLU A 254 -2.08 -4.36 4.93
C GLU A 254 -3.29 -3.62 4.38
N ILE A 255 -3.70 -2.51 5.02
CA ILE A 255 -4.83 -1.70 4.55
C ILE A 255 -4.55 -1.17 3.14
N LEU A 256 -3.34 -0.68 2.89
CA LEU A 256 -2.96 -0.16 1.58
C LEU A 256 -3.00 -1.25 0.50
N LEU A 257 -2.51 -2.45 0.81
CA LEU A 257 -2.50 -3.57 -0.11
C LEU A 257 -3.92 -4.10 -0.36
N SER A 258 -4.74 -4.28 0.68
CA SER A 258 -6.10 -4.83 0.54
C SER A 258 -7.08 -3.88 -0.13
N SER A 259 -6.78 -2.58 -0.09
CA SER A 259 -7.62 -1.54 -0.68
C SER A 259 -7.16 -1.16 -2.08
N GLN A 260 -5.95 -1.55 -2.50
CA GLN A 260 -5.46 -1.36 -3.86
C GLN A 260 -6.23 -2.24 -4.84
N GLY A 261 -6.58 -1.63 -5.98
CA GLY A 261 -6.77 -2.31 -7.26
C GLY A 261 -7.51 -3.64 -7.17
N ILE A 262 -8.84 -3.57 -7.23
CA ILE A 262 -9.71 -4.73 -7.04
C ILE A 262 -9.37 -5.77 -8.12
N SER A 263 -8.58 -6.80 -7.77
CA SER A 263 -8.48 -8.01 -8.58
C SER A 263 -9.66 -8.88 -8.21
N PHE A 264 -10.67 -8.93 -9.07
CA PHE A 264 -11.74 -9.89 -8.89
C PHE A 264 -11.22 -11.26 -9.28
N ASP A 265 -11.31 -12.20 -8.35
CA ASP A 265 -10.84 -13.58 -8.46
C ASP A 265 -11.77 -14.43 -9.33
N SER A 266 -12.25 -13.87 -10.45
CA SER A 266 -13.00 -14.56 -11.48
C SER A 266 -12.05 -14.93 -12.62
N LYS A 267 -12.04 -16.21 -13.01
CA LYS A 267 -11.20 -16.86 -14.03
C LYS A 267 -11.21 -16.22 -15.44
N GLU A 268 -11.84 -15.07 -15.62
CA GLU A 268 -11.91 -14.32 -16.88
C GLU A 268 -11.30 -12.94 -16.69
N ALA A 269 -10.07 -12.78 -17.21
CA ALA A 269 -9.29 -11.54 -17.29
C ALA A 269 -9.11 -10.76 -15.96
N ASP A 270 -7.85 -10.64 -15.54
CA ASP A 270 -7.37 -9.86 -14.40
C ASP A 270 -7.67 -8.35 -14.58
N ILE A 271 -8.94 -7.95 -14.44
CA ILE A 271 -9.38 -6.55 -14.58
C ILE A 271 -8.92 -5.81 -13.33
N LYS A 272 -7.77 -5.16 -13.43
CA LYS A 272 -7.29 -4.23 -12.40
C LYS A 272 -8.03 -2.91 -12.55
N LEU A 273 -9.00 -2.69 -11.68
CA LEU A 273 -9.63 -1.38 -11.52
C LEU A 273 -8.61 -0.43 -10.86
N PRO A 274 -8.17 0.66 -11.52
CA PRO A 274 -7.28 1.61 -10.90
C PRO A 274 -8.04 2.38 -9.80
N GLY A 275 -7.71 2.10 -8.55
CA GLY A 275 -8.37 2.76 -7.42
C GLY A 275 -7.96 2.21 -6.07
N PHE A 276 -8.47 2.89 -5.06
CA PHE A 276 -8.34 2.61 -3.65
C PHE A 276 -9.71 2.70 -3.01
N LEU A 277 -10.23 1.61 -2.46
CA LEU A 277 -11.50 1.62 -1.71
C LEU A 277 -11.35 0.84 -0.41
N PHE A 278 -11.64 1.53 0.69
CA PHE A 278 -11.56 1.01 2.04
C PHE A 278 -12.94 0.92 2.67
N ASP A 279 -13.21 -0.21 3.33
CA ASP A 279 -14.48 -0.47 4.00
C ASP A 279 -14.52 0.19 5.38
N MET A 280 -15.40 1.19 5.54
CA MET A 280 -15.60 1.89 6.81
C MET A 280 -16.23 1.01 7.88
N ASN A 281 -17.02 -0.01 7.51
CA ASN A 281 -17.59 -0.92 8.50
C ASN A 281 -16.48 -1.75 9.18
N ARG A 282 -15.48 -2.20 8.41
CA ARG A 282 -14.32 -2.89 8.97
C ARG A 282 -13.55 -1.99 9.94
N PHE A 283 -13.50 -0.70 9.67
CA PHE A 283 -12.89 0.28 10.58
C PHE A 283 -13.68 0.46 11.87
N TYR A 284 -15.02 0.60 11.80
CA TYR A 284 -15.85 0.75 12.99
C TYR A 284 -15.92 -0.50 13.88
N GLN A 285 -15.58 -1.68 13.34
CA GLN A 285 -15.53 -2.96 14.06
C GLN A 285 -14.17 -3.29 14.67
N ALA A 286 -13.11 -2.54 14.33
CA ALA A 286 -11.75 -2.76 14.81
C ALA A 286 -11.56 -2.23 16.23
#